data_AF-A0A7S2AC23-F1
#
_entry.id   AF-A0A7S2AC23-F1
#
_cell.length_a   1.000
_cell.length_b   1.000
_cell.length_c   1.000
_cell.angle_alpha   90.00
_cell.angle_beta   90.00
_cell.angle_gamma   90.00
#
_symmetry.space_group_name_H-M   'P 1'
#
loop_
_entity.id
_entity.type
_entity.pdbx_description
1 polymer ?
#
loop_
_entity_poly.entity_id
_entity_poly.type
_entity_poly.pdbx_seq_one_letter_code
_entity_poly.pdbx_strand_id
1 'polypeptide(L)'
;HKAYCDKELAEANAKKADKDTEIEKLATKIDKMMANSAKLKEEVASLQKSLSELVTAQAEMDKLRSKESEDFEKDEKDLKQGLEGLKLALKVLRDYYGQANSGHTAAEGAGSGIIGLLEVCESDLSKSMAEAKAAEESAASAYEAETKENQVERASKEQDVKYKGKEAAGLDKAVAEATADRSSVQEELKAVLEALKALNEECVAKADSYEERKARRDAELAGLKEALQVLEGETALVQERAQRRTLRGRQPRQHVLA
;
A
#
# COMPACT_ATOMS: atom_id res chain seq x y z
N HIS A 1 -42.53 -13.56 27.51
CA HIS A 1 -41.24 -13.25 28.15
C HIS A 1 -40.11 -14.12 27.60
N LYS A 2 -40.10 -15.45 27.78
CA LYS A 2 -39.05 -16.34 27.22
C LYS A 2 -38.79 -16.16 25.72
N ALA A 3 -39.82 -16.20 24.88
CA ALA A 3 -39.67 -16.05 23.43
C ALA A 3 -39.11 -14.68 22.99
N TYR A 4 -39.34 -13.62 23.79
CA TYR A 4 -38.74 -12.31 23.57
C TYR A 4 -37.25 -12.36 23.90
N CYS A 5 -36.90 -12.87 25.08
CA CYS A 5 -35.52 -13.04 25.51
C CYS A 5 -34.68 -13.90 24.56
N ASP A 6 -35.21 -15.05 24.12
CA ASP A 6 -34.51 -15.93 23.16
C ASP A 6 -34.25 -15.20 21.84
N LYS A 7 -35.22 -14.41 21.36
CA LYS A 7 -35.10 -13.64 20.11
C LYS A 7 -34.09 -12.51 20.24
N GLU A 8 -34.21 -11.65 21.25
CA GLU A 8 -33.34 -10.48 21.42
C GLU A 8 -31.88 -10.89 21.71
N LEU A 9 -31.65 -11.95 22.49
CA LEU A 9 -30.31 -12.50 22.70
C LEU A 9 -29.74 -13.08 21.40
N ALA A 10 -30.55 -13.77 20.58
CA ALA A 10 -30.08 -14.27 19.30
C ALA A 10 -29.69 -13.13 18.34
N GLU A 11 -30.52 -12.09 18.24
CA GLU A 11 -30.25 -10.92 17.40
C GLU A 11 -29.02 -10.13 17.88
N ALA A 12 -28.86 -9.94 19.20
CA ALA A 12 -27.69 -9.25 19.76
C ALA A 12 -26.38 -10.04 19.54
N ASN A 13 -26.41 -11.36 19.71
CA ASN A 13 -25.26 -12.22 19.42
C ASN A 13 -24.91 -12.24 17.94
N ALA A 14 -25.91 -12.24 17.04
CA ALA A 14 -25.67 -12.13 15.60
C ALA A 14 -25.01 -10.80 15.25
N LYS A 15 -25.53 -9.67 15.76
CA LYS A 15 -24.91 -8.34 15.57
C LYS A 15 -23.48 -8.28 16.09
N LYS A 16 -23.21 -8.88 17.26
CA LYS A 16 -21.84 -8.99 17.81
C LYS A 16 -20.93 -9.74 16.83
N ALA A 17 -21.34 -10.91 16.37
CA ALA A 17 -20.56 -11.74 15.45
C ALA A 17 -20.30 -11.04 14.10
N ASP A 18 -21.30 -10.34 13.58
CA ASP A 18 -21.17 -9.55 12.34
C ASP A 18 -20.16 -8.42 12.51
N LYS A 19 -20.22 -7.68 13.63
CA LYS A 19 -19.31 -6.58 13.95
C LYS A 19 -17.88 -7.06 14.21
N ASP A 20 -17.70 -8.15 14.95
CA ASP A 20 -16.39 -8.80 15.12
C ASP A 20 -15.80 -9.18 13.74
N THR A 21 -16.61 -9.80 12.88
CA THR A 21 -16.18 -10.19 11.52
C THR A 21 -15.82 -8.97 10.66
N GLU A 22 -16.59 -7.88 10.76
CA GLU A 22 -16.33 -6.62 10.06
C GLU A 22 -15.01 -5.99 10.51
N ILE A 23 -14.73 -5.97 11.82
CA ILE A 23 -13.47 -5.48 12.39
C ILE A 23 -12.28 -6.29 11.87
N GLU A 24 -12.37 -7.62 11.85
CA GLU A 24 -11.31 -8.50 11.33
C GLU A 24 -11.07 -8.29 9.83
N LYS A 25 -12.15 -8.12 9.05
CA LYS A 25 -12.04 -7.79 7.61
C LYS A 25 -11.36 -6.44 7.39
N LEU A 26 -11.67 -5.43 8.20
CA LEU A 26 -11.03 -4.12 8.09
C LEU A 26 -9.56 -4.18 8.52
N ALA A 27 -9.24 -4.88 9.61
CA ALA A 27 -7.88 -5.07 10.08
C ALA A 27 -7.00 -5.74 9.01
N THR A 28 -7.44 -6.85 8.44
CA THR A 28 -6.71 -7.55 7.37
C THR A 28 -6.52 -6.69 6.11
N LYS A 29 -7.52 -5.87 5.74
CA LYS A 29 -7.38 -4.91 4.64
C LYS A 29 -6.35 -3.82 4.96
N ILE A 30 -6.39 -3.25 6.17
CA ILE A 30 -5.43 -2.25 6.63
C ILE A 30 -4.00 -2.81 6.53
N ASP A 31 -3.76 -4.00 7.07
CA ASP A 31 -2.44 -4.64 7.06
C ASP A 31 -1.92 -4.83 5.63
N LYS A 32 -2.78 -5.31 4.73
CA LYS A 32 -2.43 -5.49 3.31
C LYS A 32 -2.08 -4.16 2.63
N MET A 33 -2.88 -3.12 2.84
CA MET A 33 -2.64 -1.80 2.24
C MET A 33 -1.37 -1.16 2.81
N MET A 34 -1.12 -1.29 4.12
CA MET A 34 0.09 -0.82 4.77
C MET A 34 1.34 -1.52 4.23
N ALA A 35 1.31 -2.85 4.11
CA ALA A 35 2.42 -3.62 3.55
C ALA A 35 2.73 -3.21 2.10
N ASN A 36 1.70 -3.03 1.27
CA ASN A 36 1.87 -2.57 -0.11
C ASN A 36 2.41 -1.14 -0.18
N SER A 37 1.90 -0.22 0.67
CA SER A 37 2.41 1.16 0.74
C SER A 37 3.88 1.19 1.14
N ALA A 38 4.27 0.41 2.15
CA ALA A 38 5.66 0.30 2.59
C ALA A 38 6.57 -0.19 1.46
N LYS A 39 6.17 -1.27 0.77
CA LYS A 39 6.91 -1.81 -0.37
C LYS A 39 7.08 -0.77 -1.49
N LEU A 40 6.01 -0.06 -1.86
CA LEU A 40 6.08 0.98 -2.89
C LEU A 40 7.01 2.13 -2.49
N LYS A 41 7.04 2.52 -1.21
CA LYS A 41 7.96 3.54 -0.70
C LYS A 41 9.42 3.09 -0.77
N GLU A 42 9.70 1.82 -0.44
CA GLU A 42 11.04 1.25 -0.61
C GLU A 42 11.48 1.23 -2.07
N GLU A 43 10.60 0.81 -2.98
CA GLU A 43 10.86 0.84 -4.42
C GLU A 43 11.12 2.27 -4.92
N VAL A 44 10.33 3.25 -4.48
CA VAL A 44 10.54 4.67 -4.80
C VAL A 44 11.90 5.16 -4.31
N ALA A 45 12.29 4.82 -3.08
CA ALA A 45 13.58 5.21 -2.53
C ALA A 45 14.75 4.58 -3.32
N SER A 46 14.62 3.31 -3.70
CA SER A 46 15.60 2.64 -4.56
C SER A 46 15.71 3.32 -5.93
N LEU A 47 14.58 3.64 -6.57
CA LEU A 47 14.56 4.32 -7.88
C LEU A 47 15.16 5.73 -7.80
N GLN A 48 14.88 6.48 -6.74
CA GLN A 48 15.48 7.79 -6.52
C GLN A 48 17.00 7.70 -6.36
N LYS A 49 17.50 6.67 -5.66
CA LYS A 49 18.93 6.42 -5.55
C LYS A 49 19.54 6.12 -6.92
N SER A 50 18.96 5.19 -7.69
CA SER A 50 19.45 4.87 -9.03
C SER A 50 19.38 6.06 -10.00
N LEU A 51 18.38 6.95 -9.86
CA LEU A 51 18.32 8.21 -10.61
C LEU A 51 19.49 9.14 -10.25
N SER A 52 19.82 9.26 -8.96
CA SER A 52 20.97 10.07 -8.55
C SER A 52 22.29 9.53 -9.08
N GLU A 53 22.48 8.20 -9.02
CA GLU A 53 23.67 7.52 -9.55
C GLU A 53 23.79 7.72 -11.07
N LEU A 54 22.67 7.61 -11.80
CA LEU A 54 22.64 7.82 -13.26
C LEU A 54 22.94 9.27 -13.65
N VAL A 55 22.43 10.25 -12.90
CA VAL A 55 22.76 11.67 -13.11
C VAL A 55 24.23 11.95 -12.84
N THR A 56 24.80 11.36 -11.79
CA THR A 56 26.24 11.52 -11.51
C THR A 56 27.11 10.87 -12.57
N ALA A 57 26.75 9.67 -13.03
CA ALA A 57 27.47 8.96 -14.09
C ALA A 57 27.43 9.75 -15.41
N GLN A 58 26.27 10.31 -15.78
CA GLN A 58 26.16 11.16 -16.97
C GLN A 58 27.06 12.40 -16.85
N ALA A 59 27.09 13.07 -15.70
CA ALA A 59 27.94 14.25 -15.51
C ALA A 59 29.45 13.91 -15.62
N GLU A 60 29.86 12.73 -15.16
CA GLU A 60 31.23 12.25 -15.35
C GLU A 60 31.53 11.94 -16.82
N MET A 61 30.61 11.29 -17.54
CA MET A 61 30.73 11.07 -18.97
C MET A 61 30.85 12.37 -19.76
N ASP A 62 29.99 13.36 -19.48
CA ASP A 62 30.01 14.67 -20.13
C ASP A 62 31.37 15.35 -19.94
N LYS A 63 31.92 15.26 -18.73
CA LYS A 63 33.23 15.82 -18.39
C LYS A 63 34.37 15.09 -19.11
N LEU A 64 34.32 13.77 -19.20
CA LEU A 64 35.31 12.98 -19.94
C LEU A 64 35.24 13.30 -21.44
N ARG A 65 34.04 13.35 -22.01
CA ARG A 65 33.84 13.68 -23.43
C ARG A 65 34.36 15.07 -23.79
N SER A 66 34.14 16.06 -22.92
CA SER A 66 34.70 17.41 -23.11
C SER A 66 36.24 17.37 -23.15
N LYS A 67 36.88 16.65 -22.22
CA LYS A 67 38.33 16.54 -22.17
C LYS A 67 38.90 15.78 -23.37
N GLU A 68 38.31 14.64 -23.71
CA GLU A 68 38.73 13.82 -24.84
C GLU A 68 38.63 14.61 -26.16
N SER A 69 37.56 15.38 -26.35
CA SER A 69 37.37 16.23 -27.52
C SER A 69 38.41 17.36 -27.58
N GLU A 70 38.66 18.03 -26.46
CA GLU A 70 39.68 19.08 -26.36
C GLU A 70 41.10 18.56 -26.65
N ASP A 71 41.42 17.37 -26.15
CA ASP A 71 42.74 16.76 -26.36
C ASP A 71 42.88 16.26 -27.81
N PHE A 72 41.83 15.66 -28.38
CA PHE A 72 41.80 15.31 -29.79
C PHE A 72 41.98 16.52 -30.71
N GLU A 73 41.34 17.66 -30.43
CA GLU A 73 41.51 18.87 -31.25
C GLU A 73 42.95 19.39 -31.24
N LYS A 74 43.64 19.30 -30.10
CA LYS A 74 45.07 19.66 -29.99
C LYS A 74 45.93 18.68 -30.78
N ASP A 75 45.72 17.38 -30.56
CA ASP A 75 46.49 16.33 -31.22
C ASP A 75 46.28 16.35 -32.74
N GLU A 76 45.05 16.55 -33.21
CA GLU A 76 44.73 16.66 -34.63
C GLU A 76 45.45 17.85 -35.27
N LYS A 77 45.53 18.99 -34.56
CA LYS A 77 46.25 20.17 -35.02
C LYS A 77 47.75 19.93 -35.10
N ASP A 78 48.35 19.34 -34.07
CA ASP A 78 49.79 19.08 -34.02
C ASP A 78 50.19 18.04 -35.07
N LEU A 79 49.39 16.98 -35.26
CA LEU A 79 49.58 15.98 -36.32
C LEU A 79 49.47 16.60 -37.71
N LYS A 80 48.48 17.48 -37.95
CA LYS A 80 48.34 18.22 -39.22
C LYS A 80 49.57 19.07 -39.51
N GLN A 81 50.01 19.87 -38.53
CA GLN A 81 51.19 20.73 -38.69
C GLN A 81 52.46 19.91 -38.94
N GLY A 82 52.63 18.80 -38.22
CA GLY A 82 53.74 17.86 -38.43
C GLY A 82 53.74 17.27 -39.85
N LEU A 83 52.57 16.82 -40.33
CA LEU A 83 52.41 16.31 -41.69
C LEU A 83 52.72 17.34 -42.77
N GLU A 84 52.23 18.57 -42.62
CA GLU A 84 52.52 19.66 -43.55
C GLU A 84 54.02 19.99 -43.57
N GLY A 85 54.66 20.02 -42.40
CA GLY A 85 56.10 20.23 -42.26
C GLY A 85 56.92 19.13 -42.96
N LEU A 86 56.57 17.86 -42.76
CA LEU A 86 57.23 16.73 -43.43
C LEU A 86 57.05 16.80 -44.95
N LYS A 87 55.85 17.12 -45.44
CA LYS A 87 55.58 17.28 -46.88
C LYS A 87 56.42 18.39 -47.50
N LEU A 88 56.55 19.53 -46.83
CA LEU A 88 57.41 20.63 -47.28
C LEU A 88 58.89 20.22 -47.30
N ALA A 89 59.38 19.57 -46.24
CA ALA A 89 60.76 19.11 -46.16
C ALA A 89 61.08 18.08 -47.26
N LEU A 90 60.19 17.10 -47.47
CA LEU A 90 60.31 16.12 -48.55
C LEU A 90 60.34 16.77 -49.93
N LYS A 91 59.51 17.79 -50.16
CA LYS A 91 59.52 18.55 -51.42
C LYS A 91 60.87 19.22 -51.65
N VAL A 92 61.38 19.97 -50.66
CA VAL A 92 62.68 20.66 -50.76
C VAL A 92 63.83 19.69 -50.99
N LEU A 93 63.85 18.55 -50.26
CA LEU A 93 64.88 17.54 -50.42
C LEU A 93 64.84 16.87 -51.79
N ARG A 94 63.66 16.51 -52.29
CA ARG A 94 63.50 15.96 -53.65
C ARG A 94 63.91 16.98 -54.72
N ASP A 95 63.55 18.25 -54.57
CA ASP A 95 63.93 19.31 -55.50
C ASP A 95 65.45 19.54 -55.53
N TYR A 96 66.14 19.42 -54.37
CA TYR A 96 67.58 19.59 -54.26
C TYR A 96 68.37 18.38 -54.79
N TYR A 97 68.00 17.16 -54.38
CA TYR A 97 68.69 15.92 -54.76
C TYR A 97 68.26 15.36 -56.12
N GLY A 98 67.09 15.76 -56.66
CA GLY A 98 66.56 15.31 -57.94
C GLY A 98 67.04 16.09 -59.16
N GLN A 99 67.78 17.20 -58.99
CA GLN A 99 68.38 17.94 -60.11
C GLN A 99 69.68 17.27 -60.57
N ALA A 100 69.63 16.68 -61.77
CA ALA A 100 70.70 15.87 -62.40
C ALA A 100 72.03 16.60 -62.71
N ASN A 101 72.28 17.80 -62.18
CA ASN A 101 73.44 18.64 -62.51
C ASN A 101 74.25 19.16 -61.30
N SER A 102 74.00 18.65 -60.11
CA SER A 102 74.79 19.00 -58.92
C SER A 102 76.00 18.07 -58.82
N GLY A 103 77.23 18.58 -58.98
CA GLY A 103 78.50 17.82 -59.00
C GLY A 103 78.90 17.10 -57.69
N HIS A 104 77.96 16.42 -57.04
CA HIS A 104 78.07 15.78 -55.72
C HIS A 104 77.68 14.29 -55.79
N THR A 105 78.41 13.51 -56.59
CA THR A 105 78.23 12.06 -56.74
C THR A 105 78.45 11.26 -55.44
N ALA A 106 79.07 11.85 -54.41
CA ALA A 106 79.24 11.24 -53.09
C ALA A 106 78.06 11.46 -52.12
N ALA A 107 77.16 12.42 -52.39
CA ALA A 107 76.05 12.78 -51.49
C ALA A 107 74.71 12.12 -51.87
N GLU A 108 74.65 11.48 -53.05
CA GLU A 108 73.43 10.93 -53.66
C GLU A 108 72.85 9.75 -52.84
N GLY A 109 73.72 8.89 -52.28
CA GLY A 109 73.30 7.77 -51.43
C GLY A 109 72.77 8.20 -50.06
N ALA A 110 73.32 9.26 -49.46
CA ALA A 110 72.89 9.78 -48.17
C ALA A 110 71.55 10.54 -48.27
N GLY A 111 71.34 11.30 -49.35
CA GLY A 111 70.08 12.02 -49.61
C GLY A 111 68.90 11.07 -49.80
N SER A 112 69.08 9.97 -50.53
CA SER A 112 68.06 8.94 -50.73
C SER A 112 67.62 8.28 -49.40
N GLY A 113 68.57 7.99 -48.51
CA GLY A 113 68.27 7.44 -47.18
C GLY A 113 67.46 8.39 -46.28
N ILE A 114 67.79 9.69 -46.28
CA ILE A 114 67.07 10.71 -45.49
C ILE A 114 65.65 10.91 -46.03
N ILE A 115 65.48 10.98 -47.36
CA ILE A 115 64.16 11.07 -47.99
C ILE A 115 63.31 9.85 -47.62
N GLY A 116 63.86 8.64 -47.74
CA GLY A 116 63.15 7.41 -47.37
C GLY A 116 62.72 7.38 -45.89
N LEU A 117 63.56 7.86 -44.97
CA LEU A 117 63.20 7.95 -43.56
C LEU A 117 62.05 8.95 -43.33
N LEU A 118 62.11 10.12 -43.97
CA LEU A 118 61.05 11.13 -43.87
C LEU A 118 59.74 10.69 -44.51
N GLU A 119 59.78 9.89 -45.59
CA GLU A 119 58.60 9.26 -46.21
C GLU A 119 57.93 8.24 -45.27
N VAL A 120 58.73 7.46 -44.53
CA VAL A 120 58.21 6.57 -43.48
C VAL A 120 57.53 7.39 -42.38
N CYS A 121 58.17 8.46 -41.90
CA CYS A 121 57.57 9.35 -40.90
C CYS A 121 56.27 10.01 -41.39
N GLU A 122 56.20 10.45 -42.66
CA GLU A 122 54.98 11.02 -43.25
C GLU A 122 53.85 9.98 -43.28
N SER A 123 54.17 8.75 -43.70
CA SER A 123 53.22 7.62 -43.72
C SER A 123 52.70 7.31 -42.32
N ASP A 124 53.58 7.27 -41.32
CA ASP A 124 53.21 6.93 -39.94
C ASP A 124 52.38 8.04 -39.28
N LEU A 125 52.72 9.32 -39.48
CA LEU A 125 51.86 10.42 -39.02
C LEU A 125 50.50 10.43 -39.73
N SER A 126 50.46 10.10 -41.03
CA SER A 126 49.21 10.05 -41.79
C SER A 126 48.30 8.93 -41.27
N LYS A 127 48.87 7.77 -40.95
CA LYS A 127 48.15 6.66 -40.30
C LYS A 127 47.67 7.06 -38.91
N SER A 128 48.55 7.63 -38.08
CA SER A 128 48.21 8.06 -36.72
C SER A 128 47.07 9.09 -36.71
N MET A 129 47.06 10.04 -37.65
CA MET A 129 45.96 11.00 -37.80
C MET A 129 44.64 10.32 -38.20
N ALA A 130 44.68 9.31 -39.07
CA ALA A 130 43.49 8.55 -39.46
C ALA A 130 42.96 7.70 -38.30
N GLU A 131 43.85 7.05 -37.54
CA GLU A 131 43.53 6.27 -36.34
C GLU A 131 42.94 7.15 -35.24
N ALA A 132 43.54 8.32 -34.97
CA ALA A 132 43.01 9.27 -33.99
C ALA A 132 41.59 9.75 -34.36
N LYS A 133 41.35 10.05 -35.64
CA LYS A 133 40.01 10.43 -36.12
C LYS A 133 38.99 9.32 -35.96
N ALA A 134 39.36 8.10 -36.34
CA ALA A 134 38.47 6.95 -36.20
C ALA A 134 38.15 6.66 -34.72
N ALA A 135 39.15 6.79 -33.84
CA ALA A 135 38.97 6.65 -32.40
C ALA A 135 38.03 7.73 -31.84
N GLU A 136 38.21 8.99 -32.25
CA GLU A 136 37.34 10.09 -31.83
C GLU A 136 35.89 9.91 -32.30
N GLU A 137 35.68 9.57 -33.58
CA GLU A 137 34.34 9.32 -34.12
C GLU A 137 33.64 8.17 -33.39
N SER A 138 34.37 7.09 -33.11
CA SER A 138 33.86 5.95 -32.34
C SER A 138 33.49 6.36 -30.91
N ALA A 139 34.35 7.12 -30.23
CA ALA A 139 34.12 7.58 -28.87
C ALA A 139 32.93 8.56 -28.79
N ALA A 140 32.82 9.49 -29.74
CA ALA A 140 31.69 10.41 -29.85
C ALA A 140 30.38 9.66 -30.09
N SER A 141 30.37 8.69 -31.01
CA SER A 141 29.17 7.88 -31.28
C SER A 141 28.76 7.02 -30.08
N ALA A 142 29.71 6.43 -29.36
CA ALA A 142 29.44 5.64 -28.17
C ALA A 142 28.84 6.52 -27.05
N TYR A 143 29.42 7.70 -26.82
CA TYR A 143 28.91 8.68 -25.87
C TYR A 143 27.48 9.13 -26.22
N GLU A 144 27.20 9.44 -27.49
CA GLU A 144 25.86 9.84 -27.91
C GLU A 144 24.82 8.72 -27.72
N ALA A 145 25.21 7.47 -28.02
CA ALA A 145 24.34 6.32 -27.82
C ALA A 145 24.01 6.13 -26.34
N GLU A 146 25.03 6.06 -25.48
CA GLU A 146 24.88 5.91 -24.04
C GLU A 146 24.08 7.07 -23.43
N THR A 147 24.33 8.30 -23.86
CA THR A 147 23.59 9.48 -23.39
C THR A 147 22.10 9.39 -23.74
N LYS A 148 21.75 8.89 -24.93
CA LYS A 148 20.34 8.67 -25.31
C LYS A 148 19.71 7.56 -24.49
N GLU A 149 20.42 6.46 -24.24
CA GLU A 149 19.95 5.36 -23.39
C GLU A 149 19.71 5.85 -21.95
N ASN A 150 20.66 6.59 -21.38
CA ASN A 150 20.52 7.21 -20.06
C ASN A 150 19.34 8.19 -19.98
N GLN A 151 19.07 8.98 -21.03
CA GLN A 151 17.91 9.86 -21.06
C GLN A 151 16.58 9.08 -21.04
N VAL A 152 16.48 8.00 -21.81
CA VAL A 152 15.29 7.14 -21.82
C VAL A 152 15.11 6.44 -20.47
N GLU A 153 16.19 5.87 -19.93
CA GLU A 153 16.17 5.20 -18.63
C GLU A 153 15.79 6.18 -17.51
N ARG A 154 16.36 7.38 -17.52
CA ARG A 154 16.02 8.46 -16.59
C ARG A 154 14.54 8.80 -16.66
N ALA A 155 14.02 9.06 -17.86
CA ALA A 155 12.61 9.44 -18.05
C ALA A 155 11.66 8.34 -17.57
N SER A 156 11.99 7.07 -17.83
CA SER A 156 11.25 5.91 -17.35
C SER A 156 11.23 5.84 -15.82
N LYS A 157 12.41 5.91 -15.18
CA LYS A 157 12.54 5.88 -13.71
C LYS A 157 11.84 7.06 -13.03
N GLU A 158 11.90 8.26 -13.61
CA GLU A 158 11.19 9.44 -13.10
C GLU A 158 9.67 9.24 -13.14
N GLN A 159 9.13 8.63 -14.20
CA GLN A 159 7.72 8.27 -14.27
C GLN A 159 7.36 7.22 -13.20
N ASP A 160 8.17 6.18 -13.04
CA ASP A 160 7.92 5.14 -12.02
C ASP A 160 7.91 5.73 -10.61
N VAL A 161 8.87 6.59 -10.27
CA VAL A 161 8.89 7.32 -8.99
C VAL A 161 7.59 8.08 -8.78
N LYS A 162 7.11 8.78 -9.81
CA LYS A 162 5.88 9.58 -9.73
C LYS A 162 4.64 8.69 -9.55
N TYR A 163 4.49 7.62 -10.32
CA TYR A 163 3.31 6.76 -10.26
C TYR A 163 3.27 5.94 -8.97
N LYS A 164 4.38 5.28 -8.61
CA LYS A 164 4.48 4.51 -7.37
C LYS A 164 4.35 5.39 -6.14
N GLY A 165 4.91 6.60 -6.18
CA GLY A 165 4.75 7.59 -5.11
C GLY A 165 3.30 8.02 -4.92
N LYS A 166 2.55 8.25 -6.00
CA LYS A 166 1.11 8.53 -5.94
C LYS A 166 0.31 7.34 -5.42
N GLU A 167 0.62 6.13 -5.85
CA GLU A 167 -0.06 4.92 -5.39
C GLU A 167 0.17 4.68 -3.90
N ALA A 168 1.41 4.82 -3.41
CA ALA A 168 1.73 4.73 -1.99
C ALA A 168 0.95 5.77 -1.15
N ALA A 169 0.90 7.02 -1.61
CA ALA A 169 0.12 8.07 -0.94
C ALA A 169 -1.39 7.78 -0.95
N GLY A 170 -1.91 7.20 -2.04
CA GLY A 170 -3.29 6.75 -2.13
C GLY A 170 -3.61 5.62 -1.14
N LEU A 171 -2.71 4.63 -1.02
CA LEU A 171 -2.83 3.55 -0.04
C LEU A 171 -2.77 4.06 1.40
N ASP A 172 -1.89 5.02 1.70
CA ASP A 172 -1.83 5.64 3.04
C ASP A 172 -3.15 6.32 3.40
N LYS A 173 -3.76 7.02 2.44
CA LYS A 173 -5.07 7.64 2.63
C LYS A 173 -6.15 6.59 2.88
N ALA A 174 -6.17 5.52 2.09
CA ALA A 174 -7.13 4.42 2.26
C ALA A 174 -6.94 3.69 3.60
N VAL A 175 -5.70 3.56 4.08
CA VAL A 175 -5.40 3.04 5.43
C VAL A 175 -6.00 3.94 6.50
N ALA A 176 -5.83 5.26 6.39
CA ALA A 176 -6.40 6.20 7.36
C ALA A 176 -7.93 6.15 7.38
N GLU A 177 -8.58 6.13 6.21
CA GLU A 177 -10.02 6.01 6.07
C GLU A 177 -10.53 4.68 6.68
N ALA A 178 -9.95 3.54 6.30
CA ALA A 178 -10.34 2.23 6.84
C ALA A 178 -10.08 2.08 8.35
N THR A 179 -9.04 2.76 8.87
CA THR A 179 -8.75 2.79 10.31
C THR A 179 -9.83 3.56 11.08
N ALA A 180 -10.31 4.68 10.52
CA ALA A 180 -11.42 5.44 11.09
C ALA A 180 -12.72 4.61 11.08
N ASP A 181 -13.02 3.94 9.97
CA ASP A 181 -14.18 3.05 9.85
C ASP A 181 -14.12 1.92 10.90
N ARG A 182 -12.96 1.26 11.02
CA ARG A 182 -12.74 0.20 12.02
C ARG A 182 -12.98 0.72 13.44
N SER A 183 -12.53 1.94 13.75
CA SER A 183 -12.77 2.56 15.05
C SER A 183 -14.26 2.80 15.29
N SER A 184 -15.00 3.26 14.28
CA SER A 184 -16.47 3.43 14.39
C SER A 184 -17.17 2.10 14.67
N VAL A 185 -16.82 1.05 13.93
CA VAL A 185 -17.37 -0.30 14.13
C VAL A 185 -17.02 -0.86 15.51
N GLN A 186 -15.84 -0.54 16.04
CA GLN A 186 -15.47 -0.91 17.42
C GLN A 186 -16.34 -0.22 18.47
N GLU A 187 -16.69 1.06 18.29
CA GLU A 187 -17.62 1.73 19.20
C GLU A 187 -19.04 1.15 19.11
N GLU A 188 -19.51 0.81 17.91
CA GLU A 188 -20.79 0.10 17.74
C GLU A 188 -20.78 -1.28 18.41
N LEU A 189 -19.69 -2.05 18.27
CA LEU A 189 -19.52 -3.33 18.94
C LEU A 189 -19.58 -3.16 20.47
N LYS A 190 -18.93 -2.14 21.03
CA LYS A 190 -19.01 -1.85 22.48
C LYS A 190 -20.46 -1.60 22.91
N ALA A 191 -21.21 -0.80 22.17
CA ALA A 191 -22.62 -0.55 22.45
C ALA A 191 -23.46 -1.85 22.38
N VAL A 192 -23.19 -2.73 21.39
CA VAL A 192 -23.82 -4.05 21.30
C VAL A 192 -23.49 -4.91 22.51
N LEU A 193 -22.24 -4.91 22.97
CA LEU A 193 -21.81 -5.66 24.15
C LEU A 193 -22.49 -5.18 25.43
N GLU A 194 -22.65 -3.85 25.59
CA GLU A 194 -23.40 -3.27 26.71
C GLU A 194 -24.89 -3.67 26.67
N ALA A 195 -25.52 -3.59 25.50
CA ALA A 195 -26.90 -4.04 25.33
C ALA A 195 -27.07 -5.54 25.63
N LEU A 196 -26.13 -6.36 25.16
CA LEU A 196 -26.13 -7.81 25.41
C LEU A 196 -25.96 -8.12 26.91
N LYS A 197 -25.13 -7.34 27.63
CA LYS A 197 -25.01 -7.44 29.08
C LYS A 197 -26.33 -7.13 29.78
N ALA A 198 -26.99 -6.02 29.45
CA ALA A 198 -28.28 -5.66 30.02
C ALA A 198 -29.37 -6.71 29.72
N LEU A 199 -29.40 -7.22 28.48
CA LEU A 199 -30.27 -8.34 28.08
C LEU A 199 -30.01 -9.60 28.88
N ASN A 200 -28.75 -9.95 29.14
CA ASN A 200 -28.42 -11.09 29.99
C ASN A 200 -28.90 -10.88 31.44
N GLU A 201 -28.75 -9.68 31.99
CA GLU A 201 -29.26 -9.35 33.32
C GLU A 201 -30.79 -9.46 33.39
N GLU A 202 -31.51 -9.02 32.36
CA GLU A 202 -32.98 -9.10 32.32
C GLU A 202 -33.49 -10.53 32.05
N CYS A 203 -32.86 -11.25 31.13
CA CYS A 203 -33.36 -12.52 30.59
C CYS A 203 -32.77 -13.78 31.25
N VAL A 204 -31.57 -13.69 31.82
CA VAL A 204 -30.86 -14.84 32.43
C VAL A 204 -30.82 -14.72 33.96
N ALA A 205 -30.77 -13.51 34.53
CA ALA A 205 -30.53 -13.32 35.97
C ALA A 205 -31.75 -13.49 36.90
N LYS A 206 -32.87 -14.05 36.43
CA LYS A 206 -33.98 -14.47 37.30
C LYS A 206 -34.50 -15.86 36.97
N ALA A 207 -33.65 -16.86 37.17
CA ALA A 207 -34.20 -18.15 37.59
C ALA A 207 -34.56 -18.01 39.07
N ASP A 208 -35.81 -17.70 39.40
CA ASP A 208 -36.31 -17.85 40.77
C ASP A 208 -35.87 -19.24 41.26
N SER A 209 -35.35 -19.34 42.48
CA SER A 209 -35.00 -20.65 43.03
C SER A 209 -36.23 -21.56 43.02
N TYR A 210 -36.04 -22.88 42.90
CA TYR A 210 -37.17 -23.82 43.00
C TYR A 210 -37.97 -23.57 44.30
N GLU A 211 -37.27 -23.22 45.37
CA GLU A 211 -37.80 -22.79 46.67
C GLU A 211 -38.76 -21.60 46.51
N GLU A 212 -38.35 -20.50 45.88
CA GLU A 212 -39.20 -19.31 45.68
C GLU A 212 -40.38 -19.57 44.75
N ARG A 213 -40.19 -20.41 43.72
CA ARG A 213 -41.28 -20.85 42.82
C ARG A 213 -42.30 -21.72 43.55
N LYS A 214 -41.83 -22.66 44.37
CA LYS A 214 -42.65 -23.53 45.18
C LYS A 214 -43.40 -22.72 46.24
N ALA A 215 -42.73 -21.81 46.94
CA ALA A 215 -43.34 -20.95 47.94
C ALA A 215 -44.48 -20.09 47.36
N ARG A 216 -44.31 -19.51 46.17
CA ARG A 216 -45.41 -18.80 45.49
C ARG A 216 -46.57 -19.71 45.11
N ARG A 217 -46.29 -20.91 44.58
CA ARG A 217 -47.34 -21.90 44.26
C ARG A 217 -48.07 -22.37 45.50
N ASP A 218 -47.36 -22.59 46.60
CA ASP A 218 -47.94 -22.99 47.88
C ASP A 218 -48.80 -21.87 48.47
N ALA A 219 -48.37 -20.61 48.34
CA ALA A 219 -49.16 -19.44 48.72
C ALA A 219 -50.42 -19.27 47.85
N GLU A 220 -50.32 -19.44 46.53
CA GLU A 220 -51.48 -19.46 45.63
C GLU A 220 -52.43 -20.61 45.97
N LEU A 221 -51.92 -21.83 46.19
CA LEU A 221 -52.74 -22.98 46.57
C LEU A 221 -53.43 -22.78 47.92
N ALA A 222 -52.76 -22.14 48.89
CA ALA A 222 -53.36 -21.78 50.16
C ALA A 222 -54.50 -20.77 49.99
N GLY A 223 -54.27 -19.69 49.24
CA GLY A 223 -55.30 -18.69 48.94
C GLY A 223 -56.48 -19.26 48.16
N LEU A 224 -56.23 -20.15 47.18
CA LEU A 224 -57.28 -20.84 46.43
C LEU A 224 -58.11 -21.78 47.32
N LYS A 225 -57.49 -22.47 48.29
CA LYS A 225 -58.20 -23.31 49.27
C LYS A 225 -59.01 -22.47 50.25
N GLU A 226 -58.48 -21.34 50.69
CA GLU A 226 -59.19 -20.40 51.56
C GLU A 226 -60.42 -19.83 50.84
N ALA A 227 -60.27 -19.40 49.58
CA ALA A 227 -61.40 -18.96 48.76
C ALA A 227 -62.45 -20.07 48.58
N LEU A 228 -62.02 -21.31 48.37
CA LEU A 228 -62.92 -22.46 48.26
C LEU A 228 -63.67 -22.74 49.57
N GLN A 229 -63.00 -22.65 50.72
CA GLN A 229 -63.65 -22.78 52.04
C GLN A 229 -64.65 -21.65 52.32
N VAL A 230 -64.36 -20.41 51.90
CA VAL A 230 -65.30 -19.30 52.01
C VAL A 230 -66.55 -19.59 51.16
N LEU A 231 -66.37 -20.05 49.91
CA LEU A 231 -67.49 -20.40 49.04
C LEU A 231 -68.31 -21.60 49.59
N GLU A 232 -67.67 -22.62 50.15
CA GLU A 232 -68.34 -23.76 50.81
C GLU A 232 -69.04 -23.36 52.11
N GLY A 233 -68.43 -22.48 52.92
CA GLY A 233 -69.04 -21.92 54.13
C GLY A 233 -70.22 -21.01 53.84
N GLU A 234 -70.13 -20.17 52.80
CA GLU A 234 -71.22 -19.31 52.34
C GLU A 234 -72.38 -20.12 51.75
N THR A 235 -72.10 -21.17 50.98
CA THR A 235 -73.14 -22.07 50.45
C THR A 235 -73.84 -22.88 51.55
N ALA A 236 -73.12 -23.29 52.60
CA ALA A 236 -73.71 -23.91 53.80
C ALA A 236 -74.64 -22.93 54.56
N LEU A 237 -74.24 -21.67 54.71
CA LEU A 237 -75.06 -20.63 55.35
C LEU A 237 -76.29 -20.22 54.52
N VAL A 238 -76.20 -20.29 53.19
CA VAL A 238 -77.34 -20.07 52.28
C VAL A 238 -78.37 -21.21 52.40
N GLN A 239 -77.91 -22.46 52.55
CA GLN A 239 -78.81 -23.60 52.79
C GLN A 239 -79.46 -23.58 54.18
N GLU A 240 -78.74 -23.18 55.23
CA GLU A 240 -79.30 -23.09 56.60
C GLU A 240 -80.34 -21.95 56.74
N ARG A 241 -80.14 -20.82 56.02
CA ARG A 241 -81.12 -19.72 56.00
C ARG A 241 -82.43 -20.10 55.29
N ALA A 242 -82.39 -20.99 54.31
CA ALA A 242 -83.61 -21.49 53.66
C ALA A 242 -84.44 -22.37 54.62
N GLN A 243 -83.80 -23.10 55.55
CA GLN A 243 -84.49 -23.96 56.51
C GLN A 243 -85.08 -23.21 57.72
N ARG A 244 -84.55 -22.05 58.12
CA ARG A 244 -85.02 -21.31 59.31
C ARG A 244 -86.13 -20.27 59.06
N ARG A 245 -86.65 -20.15 57.82
CA ARG A 245 -87.69 -19.14 57.48
C ARG A 245 -89.15 -19.64 57.55
N THR A 246 -89.42 -20.84 58.05
CA THR A 246 -90.80 -21.34 58.24
C THR A 246 -91.24 -21.36 59.71
N LEU A 247 -92.02 -20.32 60.05
CA LEU A 247 -93.19 -20.33 60.94
C LEU A 247 -93.00 -20.24 62.48
N ARG A 248 -93.24 -19.03 63.01
CA ARG A 248 -93.71 -18.80 64.39
C ARG A 248 -95.00 -17.97 64.37
N GLY A 249 -96.13 -18.62 64.70
CA GLY A 249 -97.29 -18.11 65.44
C GLY A 249 -98.24 -17.06 64.84
N ARG A 250 -99.49 -17.46 64.53
CA ARG A 250 -100.66 -16.56 64.43
C ARG A 250 -101.88 -17.16 65.12
N GLN A 251 -102.42 -16.45 66.11
CA GLN A 251 -103.79 -16.51 66.63
C GLN A 251 -104.11 -15.13 67.25
N PRO A 252 -105.37 -14.72 67.51
CA PRO A 252 -106.67 -15.37 67.24
C PRO A 252 -107.73 -14.42 66.61
N ARG A 253 -108.90 -14.92 66.20
CA ARG A 253 -110.26 -14.41 66.59
C ARG A 253 -111.42 -15.12 65.87
N GLN A 254 -112.53 -15.15 66.61
CA GLN A 254 -113.81 -15.83 66.45
C GLN A 254 -114.75 -15.20 65.41
N HIS A 255 -115.65 -15.99 64.81
CA HIS A 255 -117.14 -15.89 64.88
C HIS A 255 -117.77 -16.82 63.81
N VAL A 256 -118.49 -17.88 64.21
CA VAL A 256 -119.96 -18.02 64.38
C VAL A 256 -120.75 -18.12 63.05
N LEU A 257 -121.24 -19.35 62.81
CA LEU A 257 -122.52 -19.80 62.23
C LEU A 257 -123.30 -18.85 61.29
N ALA A 258 -123.53 -19.34 60.07
CA ALA A 258 -124.85 -19.66 59.52
C ALA A 258 -124.71 -20.83 58.54
#